data_AF-A0A0Q7KIE9-F1
#
_entry.id   AF-A0A0Q7KIE9-F1
#
_cell.length_a   1.000
_cell.length_b   1.000
_cell.length_c   1.000
_cell.angle_alpha   90.00
_cell.angle_beta   90.00
_cell.angle_gamma   90.00
#
_symmetry.space_group_name_H-M   'P 1'
#
loop_
_entity.id
_entity.type
_entity.pdbx_description
1 polymer ?
#
loop_
_entity_poly.entity_id
_entity_poly.type
_entity_poly.pdbx_seq_one_letter_code
_entity_poly.pdbx_strand_id
1 'polypeptide(L)'
;MSTGGTGGALPWPAWIVEALTASGGSATPLQVSRHVWAHRRAELEGSGDLFHSWQLDLREAAAGMAASGLLSTVDDAWVVADESAARALAARRSGWDADEVAVAVAAYVSLLRDRDEGRPLHHREAVKAVGERTGRPVSAVESLFANVSAVVQEHGVEPVAAYAPRSNVPRGVRPAVREALSP
;
A
#
# COMPACT_ATOMS: atom_id res chain seq x y z
N MET A 1 5.09 -5.18 -35.86
CA MET A 1 6.11 -5.28 -34.79
C MET A 1 6.13 -3.94 -34.06
N SER A 2 5.49 -3.86 -32.90
CA SER A 2 5.77 -2.83 -31.88
C SER A 2 5.60 -3.50 -30.53
N THR A 3 6.73 -3.68 -29.84
CA THR A 3 6.84 -4.12 -28.46
C THR A 3 6.38 -2.97 -27.57
N GLY A 4 5.08 -2.86 -27.33
CA GLY A 4 4.53 -1.96 -26.31
C GLY A 4 4.89 -2.51 -24.95
N GLY A 5 5.95 -1.96 -24.34
CA GLY A 5 6.40 -2.32 -23.02
C GLY A 5 5.24 -2.20 -22.03
N THR A 6 5.07 -3.23 -21.20
CA THR A 6 4.21 -3.22 -20.02
C THR A 6 4.75 -2.23 -18.99
N GLY A 7 4.61 -0.93 -19.26
CA GLY A 7 4.63 0.10 -18.23
C GLY A 7 3.36 -0.06 -17.42
N GLY A 8 3.42 -0.74 -16.28
CA GLY A 8 2.28 -0.86 -15.38
C GLY A 8 1.73 0.54 -15.06
N ALA A 9 0.40 0.68 -15.06
CA ALA A 9 -0.24 1.96 -14.73
C ALA A 9 0.32 2.48 -13.39
N LEU A 10 0.92 3.67 -13.42
CA LEU A 10 1.43 4.31 -12.21
C LEU A 10 0.28 4.55 -11.23
N PRO A 11 0.55 4.55 -9.91
CA PRO A 11 -0.50 4.61 -8.90
C PRO A 11 -1.02 6.04 -8.70
N TRP A 12 -1.47 6.70 -9.77
CA TRP A 12 -1.93 8.10 -9.77
C TRP A 12 -2.87 8.44 -8.61
N PRO A 13 -3.91 7.63 -8.30
CA PRO A 13 -4.81 7.96 -7.21
C PRO A 13 -4.12 7.99 -5.84
N ALA A 14 -3.12 7.13 -5.61
CA ALA A 14 -2.35 7.16 -4.37
C ALA A 14 -1.49 8.41 -4.27
N TRP A 15 -0.78 8.76 -5.35
CA TRP A 15 0.07 9.94 -5.39
C TRP A 15 -0.72 11.25 -5.27
N ILE A 16 -1.94 11.31 -5.80
CA ILE A 16 -2.86 12.44 -5.60
C ILE A 16 -3.25 12.57 -4.13
N VAL A 17 -3.70 11.48 -3.49
CA VAL A 17 -4.06 11.50 -2.07
C VAL A 17 -2.87 11.85 -1.18
N GLU A 18 -1.68 11.31 -1.47
CA GLU A 18 -0.45 11.63 -0.76
C GLU A 18 -0.16 13.15 -0.81
N ALA A 19 -0.19 13.74 -2.00
CA ALA A 19 0.03 15.16 -2.18
C ALA A 19 -1.03 16.05 -1.50
N LEU A 20 -2.30 15.65 -1.57
CA LEU A 20 -3.40 16.35 -0.91
C LEU A 20 -3.24 16.28 0.61
N THR A 21 -2.92 15.10 1.15
CA THR A 21 -2.67 14.89 2.58
C THR A 21 -1.51 15.76 3.06
N ALA A 22 -0.39 15.79 2.31
CA ALA A 22 0.76 16.64 2.61
C ALA A 22 0.44 18.15 2.54
N SER A 23 -0.63 18.53 1.84
CA SER A 23 -1.10 19.92 1.69
C SER A 23 -2.26 20.27 2.62
N GLY A 24 -2.62 19.41 3.58
CA GLY A 24 -3.72 19.67 4.52
C GLY A 24 -5.11 19.35 3.97
N GLY A 25 -5.21 18.44 3.00
CA GLY A 25 -6.48 17.94 2.44
C GLY A 25 -6.96 18.64 1.17
N SER A 26 -6.28 19.70 0.73
CA SER A 26 -6.62 20.47 -0.47
C SER A 26 -5.37 20.94 -1.21
N ALA A 27 -5.35 20.82 -2.54
CA ALA A 27 -4.29 21.36 -3.38
C ALA A 27 -4.74 21.54 -4.84
N THR A 28 -4.18 22.53 -5.51
CA THR A 28 -4.35 22.71 -6.96
C THR A 28 -3.66 21.58 -7.74
N PRO A 29 -4.11 21.26 -8.97
CA PRO A 29 -3.43 20.28 -9.84
C PRO A 29 -1.93 20.56 -10.03
N LEU A 30 -1.54 21.84 -10.04
CA LEU A 30 -0.13 22.25 -10.12
C LEU A 30 0.65 21.91 -8.85
N GLN A 31 0.08 22.16 -7.67
CA GLN A 31 0.71 21.79 -6.39
C GLN A 31 0.85 20.27 -6.27
N VAL A 32 -0.17 19.51 -6.66
CA VAL A 32 -0.09 18.04 -6.71
C VAL A 32 0.99 17.59 -7.67
N SER A 33 1.02 18.12 -8.89
CA SER A 33 2.05 17.78 -9.89
C SER A 33 3.47 18.08 -9.37
N ARG A 34 3.68 19.23 -8.71
CA ARG A 34 4.98 19.56 -8.09
C ARG A 34 5.36 18.58 -7.00
N HIS A 35 4.41 18.19 -6.16
CA HIS A 35 4.64 17.20 -5.10
C HIS A 35 5.01 15.84 -5.69
N VAL A 36 4.26 15.36 -6.68
CA VAL A 36 4.56 14.08 -7.37
C VAL A 36 5.94 14.12 -8.01
N TRP A 37 6.28 15.20 -8.73
CA TRP A 37 7.61 15.35 -9.31
C TRP A 37 8.72 15.30 -8.25
N ALA A 38 8.54 16.00 -7.12
CA ALA A 38 9.55 16.07 -6.07
C ALA A 38 9.84 14.71 -5.39
N HIS A 39 8.84 13.82 -5.32
CA HIS A 39 8.94 12.57 -4.54
C HIS A 39 9.00 11.30 -5.40
N ARG A 40 8.51 11.35 -6.64
CA ARG A 40 8.32 10.18 -7.52
C ARG A 40 9.06 10.31 -8.85
N ARG A 41 10.08 11.17 -8.90
CA ARG A 41 10.85 11.47 -10.10
C ARG A 41 11.43 10.20 -10.74
N ALA A 42 12.01 9.31 -9.94
CA ALA A 42 12.66 8.10 -10.44
C ALA A 42 11.64 7.16 -11.11
N GLU A 43 10.46 7.00 -10.51
CA GLU A 43 9.36 6.22 -11.06
C GLU A 43 8.79 6.83 -12.34
N LEU A 44 8.67 8.17 -12.39
CA LEU A 44 8.25 8.90 -13.59
C LEU A 44 9.27 8.74 -14.72
N GLU A 45 10.55 9.00 -14.46
CA GLU A 45 11.63 8.86 -15.46
C GLU A 45 11.75 7.42 -15.97
N GLY A 46 11.45 6.43 -15.12
CA GLY A 46 11.41 5.02 -15.49
C GLY A 46 10.14 4.56 -16.23
N SER A 47 9.15 5.44 -16.44
CA SER A 47 7.83 5.06 -16.99
C SER A 47 7.74 5.00 -18.51
N GLY A 48 8.82 5.29 -19.23
CA GLY A 48 8.85 5.28 -20.69
C GLY A 48 8.02 6.42 -21.28
N ASP A 49 7.14 6.13 -22.24
CA ASP A 49 6.33 7.15 -22.93
C ASP A 49 5.42 7.95 -21.97
N LEU A 50 4.98 7.33 -20.87
CA LEU A 50 4.18 7.98 -19.83
C LEU A 50 4.92 9.15 -19.18
N PHE A 51 6.27 9.17 -19.21
CA PHE A 51 7.06 10.28 -18.71
C PHE A 51 6.73 11.61 -19.42
N HIS A 52 6.25 11.54 -20.66
CA HIS A 52 5.90 12.73 -21.44
C HIS A 52 4.42 13.13 -21.29
N SER A 53 3.56 12.24 -20.77
CA SER A 53 2.12 12.47 -20.64
C SER A 53 1.60 12.46 -19.21
N TRP A 54 2.41 12.15 -18.20
CA TRP A 54 1.95 11.82 -16.84
C TRP A 54 1.03 12.85 -16.20
N GLN A 55 1.16 14.14 -16.53
CA GLN A 55 0.27 15.18 -16.01
C GLN A 55 -1.16 15.07 -16.55
N LEU A 56 -1.33 14.56 -17.77
CA LEU A 56 -2.63 14.25 -18.36
C LEU A 56 -3.23 13.03 -17.66
N ASP A 57 -2.44 11.96 -17.50
CA ASP A 57 -2.85 10.74 -16.80
C ASP A 57 -3.25 11.02 -15.34
N LEU A 58 -2.50 11.89 -14.65
CA LEU A 58 -2.80 12.36 -13.30
C LEU A 58 -4.15 13.08 -13.23
N ARG A 59 -4.45 13.93 -14.22
CA ARG A 59 -5.73 14.67 -14.28
C ARG A 59 -6.90 13.75 -14.60
N GLU A 60 -6.71 12.78 -15.49
CA GLU A 60 -7.71 11.77 -15.79
C GLU A 60 -8.02 10.92 -14.56
N ALA A 61 -6.98 10.51 -13.81
CA ALA A 61 -7.16 9.82 -12.54
C ALA A 61 -7.93 10.65 -11.52
N ALA A 62 -7.61 11.94 -11.37
CA ALA A 62 -8.33 12.84 -10.48
C ALA A 62 -9.80 13.02 -10.89
N ALA A 63 -10.09 13.12 -12.19
CA ALA A 63 -11.46 13.17 -12.70
C ALA A 63 -12.23 11.88 -12.37
N GLY A 64 -11.59 10.71 -12.49
CA GLY A 64 -12.15 9.44 -12.06
C GLY A 64 -12.45 9.39 -10.55
N MET A 65 -11.54 9.89 -9.72
CA MET A 65 -11.74 10.00 -8.27
C MET A 65 -12.87 10.97 -7.91
N ALA A 66 -13.02 12.07 -8.65
CA ALA A 66 -14.13 13.00 -8.46
C ALA A 66 -15.47 12.36 -8.85
N ALA A 67 -15.51 11.63 -9.96
CA ALA A 67 -16.69 10.88 -10.39
C ALA A 67 -17.11 9.79 -9.39
N SER A 68 -16.15 9.19 -8.67
CA SER A 68 -16.43 8.23 -7.60
C SER A 68 -16.74 8.87 -6.24
N GLY A 69 -16.76 10.21 -6.15
CA GLY A 69 -17.03 10.95 -4.91
C GLY A 69 -15.88 10.97 -3.89
N LEU A 70 -14.65 10.58 -4.29
CA LEU A 70 -13.48 10.63 -3.41
C LEU A 70 -12.85 12.02 -3.35
N LEU A 71 -12.94 12.76 -4.45
CA LEU A 71 -12.51 14.15 -4.54
C LEU A 71 -13.70 15.06 -4.87
N SER A 72 -13.62 16.30 -4.42
CA SER A 72 -14.40 17.41 -4.93
C SER A 72 -13.46 18.46 -5.50
N THR A 73 -14.00 19.40 -6.28
CA THR A 73 -13.23 20.56 -6.79
C THR A 73 -13.81 21.84 -6.20
N VAL A 74 -12.97 22.63 -5.55
CA VAL A 74 -13.33 23.92 -4.94
C VAL A 74 -12.28 24.93 -5.38
N ASP A 75 -12.69 26.00 -6.07
CA ASP A 75 -11.80 27.07 -6.54
C ASP A 75 -10.51 26.55 -7.21
N ASP A 76 -10.69 25.65 -8.19
CA ASP A 76 -9.61 24.97 -8.94
C ASP A 76 -8.68 24.06 -8.12
N ALA A 77 -8.97 23.85 -6.83
CA ALA A 77 -8.29 22.88 -5.99
C ALA A 77 -9.06 21.57 -5.92
N TRP A 78 -8.33 20.45 -5.91
CA TRP A 78 -8.88 19.17 -5.51
C TRP A 78 -8.93 19.11 -3.99
N VAL A 79 -10.06 18.66 -3.46
CA VAL A 79 -10.30 18.52 -2.01
C VAL A 79 -10.71 17.08 -1.75
N VAL A 80 -10.15 16.48 -0.70
CA VAL A 80 -10.57 15.13 -0.28
C VAL A 80 -11.98 15.20 0.29
N ALA A 81 -12.93 14.49 -0.34
CA ALA A 81 -14.33 14.46 0.09
C ALA A 81 -14.57 13.38 1.18
N ASP A 82 -13.82 12.28 1.13
CA ASP A 82 -13.83 11.21 2.13
C ASP A 82 -12.38 10.84 2.48
N GLU A 83 -11.89 11.36 3.61
CA GLU A 83 -10.51 11.13 4.07
C GLU A 83 -10.21 9.66 4.37
N SER A 84 -11.20 8.92 4.87
CA SER A 84 -11.05 7.51 5.21
C SER A 84 -10.89 6.66 3.95
N ALA A 85 -11.77 6.90 2.96
CA ALA A 85 -11.73 6.21 1.69
C ALA A 85 -10.49 6.60 0.86
N ALA A 86 -10.08 7.86 0.89
CA ALA A 86 -8.85 8.33 0.26
C ALA A 86 -7.61 7.65 0.85
N ARG A 87 -7.50 7.60 2.19
CA ARG A 87 -6.39 6.90 2.88
C ARG A 87 -6.37 5.40 2.55
N ALA A 88 -7.54 4.76 2.53
CA ALA A 88 -7.66 3.36 2.14
C ALA A 88 -7.26 3.12 0.68
N LEU A 89 -7.59 4.03 -0.25
CA LEU A 89 -7.17 3.94 -1.65
C LEU A 89 -5.66 4.11 -1.81
N ALA A 90 -5.08 5.12 -1.16
CA ALA A 90 -3.66 5.40 -1.21
C ALA A 90 -2.83 4.22 -0.72
N ALA A 91 -3.25 3.63 0.40
CA ALA A 91 -2.69 2.36 0.87
C ALA A 91 -2.81 1.28 -0.21
N ARG A 92 -4.02 0.98 -0.69
CA ARG A 92 -4.24 -0.13 -1.65
C ARG A 92 -3.44 -0.02 -2.95
N ARG A 93 -3.20 1.20 -3.45
CA ARG A 93 -2.58 1.45 -4.77
C ARG A 93 -1.07 1.65 -4.70
N SER A 94 -0.48 1.96 -3.55
CA SER A 94 0.98 2.11 -3.38
C SER A 94 1.73 0.77 -3.21
N GLY A 95 1.02 -0.37 -3.20
CA GLY A 95 1.62 -1.65 -2.80
C GLY A 95 1.78 -1.71 -1.28
N TRP A 96 2.63 -2.61 -0.79
CA TRP A 96 3.11 -2.59 0.60
C TRP A 96 4.55 -2.11 0.59
N ASP A 97 4.88 -1.07 1.35
CA ASP A 97 6.28 -0.62 1.48
C ASP A 97 7.05 -1.48 2.49
N ALA A 98 8.37 -1.24 2.59
CA ALA A 98 9.25 -2.06 3.42
C ALA A 98 8.95 -1.94 4.92
N ASP A 99 8.59 -0.75 5.40
CA ASP A 99 8.31 -0.49 6.82
C ASP A 99 6.96 -1.11 7.20
N GLU A 100 5.94 -0.96 6.36
CA GLU A 100 4.65 -1.60 6.55
C GLU A 100 4.76 -3.12 6.56
N VAL A 101 5.56 -3.69 5.65
CA VAL A 101 5.85 -5.13 5.62
C VAL A 101 6.55 -5.55 6.92
N ALA A 102 7.57 -4.83 7.37
CA ALA A 102 8.29 -5.16 8.59
C ALA A 102 7.37 -5.15 9.81
N VAL A 103 6.48 -4.14 9.92
CA VAL A 103 5.48 -4.06 10.98
C VAL A 103 4.54 -5.27 10.97
N ALA A 104 4.03 -5.64 9.81
CA ALA A 104 3.11 -6.77 9.68
C ALA A 104 3.79 -8.12 9.95
N VAL A 105 5.00 -8.33 9.43
CA VAL A 105 5.78 -9.55 9.65
C VAL A 105 6.13 -9.70 11.13
N ALA A 106 6.57 -8.64 11.80
CA ALA A 106 6.87 -8.68 13.23
C ALA A 106 5.63 -9.07 14.07
N ALA A 107 4.47 -8.51 13.75
CA ALA A 107 3.22 -8.87 14.42
C ALA A 107 2.83 -10.34 14.19
N TYR A 108 3.01 -10.85 12.95
CA TYR A 108 2.76 -12.25 12.64
C TYR A 108 3.73 -13.19 13.38
N VAL A 109 5.02 -12.84 13.44
CA VAL A 109 6.03 -13.63 14.18
C VAL A 109 5.74 -13.63 15.68
N SER A 110 5.24 -12.54 16.25
CA SER A 110 4.75 -12.55 17.64
C SER A 110 3.59 -13.53 17.85
N LEU A 111 2.66 -13.65 16.90
CA LEU A 111 1.61 -14.68 16.98
C LEU A 111 2.17 -16.11 16.90
N LEU A 112 3.22 -16.33 16.10
CA LEU A 112 3.91 -17.63 16.06
C LEU A 112 4.56 -17.95 17.41
N ARG A 113 5.25 -16.98 18.03
CA ARG A 113 5.84 -17.14 19.36
C ARG A 113 4.79 -17.42 20.42
N ASP A 114 3.69 -16.68 20.42
CA ASP A 114 2.58 -16.90 21.34
C ASP A 114 2.03 -18.33 21.20
N ARG A 115 1.86 -18.82 19.97
CA ARG A 115 1.41 -20.19 19.73
C ARG A 115 2.40 -21.21 20.27
N ASP A 116 3.68 -21.05 19.97
CA ASP A 116 4.73 -21.99 20.34
C ASP A 116 4.92 -22.05 21.87
N GLU A 117 4.63 -20.95 22.57
CA GLU A 117 4.59 -20.84 24.03
C GLU A 117 3.24 -21.27 24.65
N GLY A 118 2.24 -21.63 23.84
CA GLY A 118 0.89 -21.99 24.30
C GLY A 118 0.08 -20.82 24.86
N ARG A 119 0.46 -19.57 24.55
CA ARG A 119 -0.29 -18.36 24.92
C ARG A 119 -1.52 -18.16 24.04
N PRO A 120 -2.57 -17.47 24.53
CA PRO A 120 -3.73 -17.13 23.72
C PRO A 120 -3.35 -16.28 22.51
N LEU A 121 -3.90 -16.62 21.33
CA LEU A 121 -3.62 -15.91 20.09
C LEU A 121 -4.60 -14.74 19.90
N HIS A 122 -4.09 -13.52 20.06
CA HIS A 122 -4.88 -12.30 19.95
C HIS A 122 -4.93 -11.77 18.50
N HIS A 123 -5.41 -12.60 17.57
CA HIS A 123 -5.44 -12.32 16.13
C HIS A 123 -6.06 -10.95 15.78
N ARG A 124 -7.21 -10.63 16.39
CA ARG A 124 -7.95 -9.39 16.12
C ARG A 124 -7.16 -8.16 16.58
N GLU A 125 -6.47 -8.25 17.71
CA GLU A 125 -5.65 -7.18 18.26
C GLU A 125 -4.40 -6.97 17.43
N ALA A 126 -3.73 -8.05 17.02
CA ALA A 126 -2.57 -7.99 16.15
C ALA A 126 -2.89 -7.30 14.82
N VAL A 127 -3.99 -7.69 14.17
CA VAL A 127 -4.43 -7.07 12.91
C VAL A 127 -4.78 -5.59 13.10
N LYS A 128 -5.51 -5.26 14.18
CA LYS A 128 -5.87 -3.88 14.51
C LYS A 128 -4.62 -3.01 14.73
N ALA A 129 -3.66 -3.50 15.51
CA ALA A 129 -2.42 -2.78 15.82
C ALA A 129 -1.58 -2.51 14.56
N VAL A 130 -1.49 -3.48 13.63
CA VAL A 130 -0.83 -3.26 12.34
C VAL A 130 -1.59 -2.20 11.53
N GLY A 131 -2.92 -2.28 11.46
CA GLY A 131 -3.74 -1.30 10.76
C GLY A 131 -3.57 0.13 11.30
N GLU A 132 -3.51 0.30 12.62
CA GLU A 132 -3.27 1.61 13.26
C GLU A 132 -1.89 2.17 12.94
N ARG A 133 -0.86 1.32 12.88
CA ARG A 133 0.53 1.74 12.58
C ARG A 133 0.80 2.02 11.11
N THR A 134 0.09 1.36 10.22
CA THR A 134 0.32 1.41 8.76
C THR A 134 -0.76 2.19 8.01
N GLY A 135 -1.87 2.52 8.66
CA GLY A 135 -3.07 3.06 8.00
C GLY A 135 -3.78 2.05 7.11
N ARG A 136 -3.38 0.78 7.11
CA ARG A 136 -3.96 -0.29 6.28
C ARG A 136 -5.30 -0.74 6.84
N PRO A 137 -6.31 -0.99 6.00
CA PRO A 137 -7.55 -1.59 6.47
C PRO A 137 -7.30 -3.03 6.95
N VAL A 138 -8.06 -3.47 7.95
CA VAL A 138 -8.02 -4.80 8.56
C VAL A 138 -7.94 -5.92 7.50
N SER A 139 -8.79 -5.86 6.48
CA SER A 139 -8.83 -6.87 5.41
C SER A 139 -7.56 -6.94 4.55
N ALA A 140 -6.85 -5.83 4.39
CA ALA A 140 -5.56 -5.81 3.71
C ALA A 140 -4.48 -6.47 4.57
N VAL A 141 -4.47 -6.17 5.88
CA VAL A 141 -3.55 -6.77 6.84
C VAL A 141 -3.76 -8.28 6.92
N GLU A 142 -5.00 -8.75 7.03
CA GLU A 142 -5.34 -10.19 7.02
C GLU A 142 -4.87 -10.88 5.74
N SER A 143 -5.03 -10.19 4.60
CA SER A 143 -4.53 -10.70 3.32
C SER A 143 -3.00 -10.77 3.29
N LEU A 144 -2.30 -9.81 3.90
CA LEU A 144 -0.85 -9.87 4.03
C LEU A 144 -0.42 -10.98 4.99
N PHE A 145 -1.10 -11.18 6.11
CA PHE A 145 -0.82 -12.28 7.03
C PHE A 145 -0.97 -13.64 6.34
N ALA A 146 -1.97 -13.82 5.48
CA ALA A 146 -2.09 -15.01 4.63
C ALA A 146 -0.92 -15.18 3.64
N ASN A 147 -0.35 -14.08 3.11
CA ASN A 147 0.86 -14.14 2.29
C ASN A 147 2.09 -14.48 3.14
N VAL A 148 2.19 -13.95 4.35
CA VAL A 148 3.25 -14.29 5.33
C VAL A 148 3.16 -15.78 5.69
N SER A 149 1.96 -16.34 5.90
CA SER A 149 1.74 -17.77 6.12
C SER A 149 2.38 -18.63 5.03
N ALA A 150 2.27 -18.24 3.75
CA ALA A 150 2.93 -18.96 2.67
C ALA A 150 4.45 -18.91 2.78
N VAL A 151 5.01 -17.75 3.12
CA VAL A 151 6.47 -17.58 3.23
C VAL A 151 7.03 -18.30 4.45
N VAL A 152 6.40 -18.24 5.62
CA VAL A 152 6.90 -18.98 6.80
C VAL A 152 6.86 -20.50 6.55
N GLN A 153 5.88 -20.98 5.78
CA GLN A 153 5.82 -22.37 5.34
C GLN A 153 6.97 -22.74 4.39
N GLU A 154 7.41 -21.84 3.51
CA GLU A 154 8.64 -22.01 2.69
C GLU A 154 9.89 -22.24 3.58
N HIS A 155 9.87 -21.74 4.82
CA HIS A 155 10.92 -21.90 5.83
C HIS A 155 10.70 -23.09 6.79
N GLY A 156 9.71 -23.95 6.53
CA GLY A 156 9.40 -25.11 7.37
C GLY A 156 8.72 -24.78 8.71
N VAL A 157 8.23 -23.54 8.87
CA VAL A 157 7.47 -23.11 10.05
C VAL A 157 5.99 -23.33 9.79
N GLU A 158 5.30 -24.02 10.71
CA GLU A 158 3.85 -24.17 10.64
C GLU A 158 3.18 -22.79 10.70
N PRO A 159 2.23 -22.46 9.81
CA PRO A 159 1.54 -21.18 9.85
C PRO A 159 0.56 -21.03 11.02
N VAL A 160 0.16 -19.80 11.31
CA VAL A 160 -0.98 -19.53 12.20
C VAL A 160 -2.28 -19.96 11.50
N ALA A 161 -3.01 -20.91 12.09
CA ALA A 161 -4.18 -21.56 11.47
C ALA A 161 -5.30 -20.60 11.01
N ALA A 162 -5.41 -19.43 11.65
CA ALA A 162 -6.38 -18.39 11.27
C ALA A 162 -6.12 -17.79 9.87
N TYR A 163 -4.91 -17.95 9.32
CA TYR A 163 -4.49 -17.32 8.06
C TYR A 163 -3.99 -18.38 7.07
N ALA A 164 -4.91 -18.86 6.21
CA ALA A 164 -4.56 -19.83 5.16
C ALA A 164 -3.52 -19.26 4.18
N PRO A 165 -2.44 -19.99 3.84
CA PRO A 165 -1.39 -19.55 2.94
C PRO A 165 -1.89 -19.04 1.57
N ARG A 166 -1.35 -17.90 1.11
CA ARG A 166 -1.59 -17.33 -0.22
C ARG A 166 -0.27 -17.11 -0.97
N SER A 167 -0.23 -17.53 -2.22
CA SER A 167 0.99 -17.50 -3.06
C SER A 167 1.30 -16.15 -3.70
N ASN A 168 0.34 -15.21 -3.72
CA ASN A 168 0.54 -13.85 -4.25
C ASN A 168 1.25 -12.97 -3.23
N VAL A 169 2.54 -13.23 -3.03
CA VAL A 169 3.37 -12.59 -1.99
C VAL A 169 3.90 -11.23 -2.46
N PRO A 170 3.58 -10.11 -1.77
CA PRO A 170 4.10 -8.79 -2.08
C PRO A 170 5.63 -8.71 -2.00
N ARG A 171 6.20 -7.78 -2.76
CA ARG A 171 7.63 -7.44 -2.68
C ARG A 171 7.98 -7.05 -1.24
N GLY A 172 9.13 -7.51 -0.75
CA GLY A 172 9.60 -7.22 0.61
C GLY A 172 9.20 -8.25 1.67
N VAL A 173 8.11 -9.01 1.47
CA VAL A 173 7.67 -9.99 2.49
C VAL A 173 8.69 -11.10 2.69
N ARG A 174 9.21 -11.70 1.60
CA ARG A 174 10.23 -12.75 1.70
C ARG A 174 11.50 -12.34 2.47
N PRO A 175 12.17 -11.21 2.12
CA PRO A 175 13.33 -10.79 2.89
C PRO A 175 12.98 -10.44 4.34
N ALA A 176 11.84 -9.78 4.61
CA ALA A 176 11.43 -9.45 5.97
C ALA A 176 11.14 -10.70 6.83
N VAL A 177 10.48 -11.72 6.28
CA VAL A 177 10.25 -12.99 7.00
C VAL A 177 11.56 -13.71 7.29
N ARG A 178 12.47 -13.78 6.31
CA ARG A 178 13.79 -14.39 6.52
C ARG A 178 14.55 -13.71 7.65
N GLU A 179 14.54 -12.38 7.68
CA GLU A 179 15.17 -11.60 8.74
C GLU A 179 14.50 -11.88 10.10
N ALA A 180 13.17 -11.85 10.17
CA ALA A 180 12.43 -12.04 11.41
C ALA A 180 12.50 -13.47 11.98
N LEU A 181 12.74 -14.47 11.13
CA LEU A 181 12.95 -15.87 11.54
C LEU A 181 14.43 -16.22 11.77
N SER A 182 15.35 -15.30 11.50
CA SER A 182 16.76 -15.52 11.82
C SER A 182 16.95 -15.50 13.34
N PRO A 183 17.76 -16.42 13.90
CA PRO A 183 17.99 -16.55 15.34
C PRO A 183 18.76 -15.38 15.95
#